data_AF-A0A844EN22-F1
#
_entry.id   AF-A0A844EN22-F1
#
_cell.length_a   1.000
_cell.length_b   1.000
_cell.length_c   1.000
_cell.angle_alpha   90.00
_cell.angle_beta   90.00
_cell.angle_gamma   90.00
#
_symmetry.space_group_name_H-M   'P 1'
#
loop_
_entity.id
_entity.type
_entity.pdbx_description
1 polymer ?
#
loop_
_entity_poly.entity_id
_entity_poly.type
_entity_poly.pdbx_seq_one_letter_code
_entity_poly.pdbx_strand_id
1 'polypeptide(L)'
;MLIASYNPQSTGDTMVLIMNPDVTDQQVSIHDDVARIFDEKTNRTLGYNFLKASEILPEIVTENGQVNLTSEQVQKLNDYLTNHGFPGDVEFDDQPKFVVGYVESLEDH
;
A
#
# COMPACT_ATOMS: atom_id res chain seq x y z
N MET A 1 -6.79 0.17 -4.48
CA MET A 1 -5.71 -0.30 -5.40
C MET A 1 -4.42 -0.12 -4.63
N LEU A 2 -3.63 -1.18 -4.45
CA LEU A 2 -2.36 -1.09 -3.74
C LEU A 2 -1.22 -0.84 -4.73
N ILE A 3 -0.60 0.34 -4.64
CA ILE A 3 0.67 0.63 -5.33
C ILE A 3 1.74 0.77 -4.26
N ALA A 4 2.82 0.01 -4.40
CA ALA A 4 4.02 0.17 -3.59
C ALA A 4 5.17 0.66 -4.47
N SER A 5 5.93 1.64 -3.98
CA SER A 5 7.13 2.11 -4.65
C SER A 5 8.26 2.34 -3.64
N TYR A 6 9.45 1.88 -4.01
CA TYR A 6 10.68 2.03 -3.26
C TYR A 6 11.81 2.34 -4.23
N ASN A 7 12.48 3.47 -4.03
CA ASN A 7 13.61 3.88 -4.86
C ASN A 7 14.72 4.48 -3.99
N PRO A 8 15.65 3.66 -3.48
CA PRO A 8 16.69 4.11 -2.55
C PRO A 8 17.64 5.13 -3.18
N GLN A 9 17.77 5.13 -4.51
CA GLN A 9 18.62 6.07 -5.22
C GLN A 9 18.00 7.47 -5.34
N SER A 10 16.68 7.59 -5.26
CA SER A 10 15.94 8.85 -5.46
C SER A 10 15.30 9.37 -4.18
N THR A 11 14.54 8.51 -3.49
CA THR A 11 13.76 8.87 -2.29
C THR A 11 14.40 8.39 -1.00
N GLY A 12 15.60 7.79 -1.07
CA GLY A 12 16.26 7.17 0.08
C GLY A 12 15.52 5.93 0.56
N ASP A 13 15.83 5.49 1.79
CA ASP A 13 15.21 4.32 2.40
C ASP A 13 13.78 4.62 2.88
N THR A 14 12.89 4.84 1.92
CA THR A 14 11.48 5.13 2.15
C THR A 14 10.65 4.43 1.08
N MET A 15 9.71 3.60 1.54
CA MET A 15 8.71 2.97 0.68
C MET A 15 7.40 3.73 0.81
N VAL A 16 6.81 4.08 -0.33
CA VAL A 16 5.52 4.78 -0.44
C VAL A 16 4.46 3.77 -0.86
N LEU A 17 3.40 3.67 -0.06
CA LEU A 17 2.17 2.96 -0.39
C LEU A 17 1.05 3.94 -0.72
N ILE A 18 0.40 3.73 -1.86
CA ILE A 18 -0.81 4.42 -2.27
C ILE A 18 -1.93 3.39 -2.32
N MET A 19 -3.01 3.63 -1.58
CA MET A 19 -4.10 2.66 -1.39
C MET A 19 -5.43 3.17 -1.94
N ASN A 20 -5.69 4.47 -1.78
CA ASN A 20 -6.92 5.13 -2.18
C ASN A 20 -6.65 6.49 -2.87
N PRO A 21 -7.60 7.02 -3.66
CA PRO A 21 -7.47 8.35 -4.24
C PRO A 21 -7.37 9.46 -3.18
N ASP A 22 -6.69 10.55 -3.52
CA ASP A 22 -6.60 11.72 -2.66
C ASP A 22 -7.98 12.35 -2.39
N VAL A 23 -8.08 13.02 -1.24
CA VAL A 23 -9.25 13.79 -0.83
C VAL A 23 -8.84 15.22 -0.52
N THR A 24 -9.80 16.14 -0.46
CA THR A 24 -9.53 17.57 -0.18
C THR A 24 -8.92 17.79 1.20
N ASP A 25 -9.47 17.13 2.22
CA ASP A 25 -9.08 17.30 3.62
C ASP A 25 -8.38 16.02 4.10
N GLN A 26 -7.05 16.04 4.12
CA GLN A 26 -6.20 14.93 4.56
C GLN A 26 -5.43 15.29 5.82
N GLN A 27 -5.26 14.32 6.71
CA GLN A 27 -4.39 14.41 7.87
C GLN A 27 -3.27 13.38 7.79
N VAL A 28 -2.20 13.64 8.56
CA VAL A 28 -1.03 12.78 8.64
C VAL A 28 -0.71 12.49 10.10
N SER A 29 -0.60 11.21 10.44
CA SER A 29 -0.03 10.76 11.72
C SER A 29 1.36 10.19 11.46
N ILE A 30 2.36 10.64 12.22
CA ILE A 30 3.75 10.21 12.07
C ILE A 30 4.28 9.76 13.41
N HIS A 31 4.74 8.52 13.48
CA HIS A 31 5.51 7.96 14.59
C HIS A 31 6.12 6.63 14.14
N ASP A 32 7.14 6.18 14.88
CA ASP A 32 7.75 4.86 14.70
C ASP A 32 8.10 4.55 13.23
N ASP A 33 8.81 5.49 12.60
CA ASP A 33 9.25 5.36 11.20
C ASP A 33 8.12 5.11 10.19
N VAL A 34 6.87 5.49 10.51
CA VAL A 34 5.73 5.42 9.59
C VAL A 34 4.94 6.72 9.59
N ALA A 35 4.60 7.21 8.40
CA ALA A 35 3.62 8.25 8.20
C ALA A 35 2.34 7.67 7.57
N ARG A 36 1.22 7.72 8.28
CA ARG A 36 -0.11 7.36 7.77
C ARG A 36 -0.80 8.61 7.24
N ILE A 37 -1.20 8.59 5.98
CA ILE A 37 -2.01 9.64 5.35
C ILE A 37 -3.45 9.14 5.29
N PHE A 38 -4.40 9.91 5.80
CA PHE A 38 -5.79 9.48 5.91
C PHE A 38 -6.79 10.64 5.71
N ASP A 39 -8.00 10.30 5.27
CA ASP A 39 -9.12 11.23 5.19
C ASP A 39 -9.56 11.63 6.61
N GLU A 40 -9.54 12.94 6.89
CA GLU A 40 -9.90 13.48 8.21
C GLU A 40 -11.33 13.12 8.65
N LYS A 41 -12.28 13.09 7.71
CA LYS A 41 -13.71 12.93 8.01
C LYS A 41 -14.07 11.47 8.24
N THR A 42 -13.49 10.58 7.45
CA THR A 42 -13.83 9.15 7.48
C THR A 42 -12.82 8.30 8.25
N ASN A 43 -11.65 8.88 8.58
CA ASN A 43 -10.48 8.18 9.11
C ASN A 43 -10.00 7.03 8.20
N ARG A 44 -10.36 7.07 6.90
CA ARG A 44 -9.94 6.06 5.91
C ARG A 44 -8.50 6.33 5.48
N THR A 45 -7.66 5.31 5.53
CA THR A 45 -6.26 5.42 5.08
C THR A 45 -6.18 5.62 3.57
N LEU A 46 -5.40 6.62 3.14
CA LEU A 46 -5.11 6.89 1.74
C LEU A 46 -3.79 6.25 1.30
N GLY A 47 -2.83 6.18 2.22
CA GLY A 47 -1.52 5.58 1.99
C GLY A 47 -0.63 5.63 3.23
N TYR A 48 0.55 5.04 3.09
CA TYR A 48 1.58 5.01 4.11
C TYR A 48 2.95 5.33 3.50
N ASN A 49 3.78 6.06 4.24
CA ASN A 49 5.21 6.10 3.97
C ASN A 49 5.93 5.35 5.09
N PHE A 50 6.59 4.26 4.74
CA PHE A 50 7.46 3.51 5.65
C PHE A 50 8.88 4.08 5.50
N LEU A 51 9.35 4.79 6.53
CA LEU A 51 10.74 5.19 6.66
C LEU A 51 11.56 3.97 7.11
N LYS A 52 12.83 3.91 6.70
CA LYS A 52 13.70 2.75 6.93
C LYS A 52 13.04 1.45 6.46
N ALA A 53 12.41 1.49 5.29
CA ALA A 53 11.67 0.36 4.74
C ALA A 53 12.55 -0.89 4.60
N SER A 54 13.86 -0.72 4.37
CA SER A 54 14.83 -1.83 4.35
C SER A 54 14.99 -2.58 5.67
N GLU A 55 14.69 -1.94 6.81
CA GLU A 55 14.71 -2.60 8.13
C GLU A 55 13.42 -3.42 8.36
N ILE A 56 12.31 -2.99 7.76
CA ILE A 56 10.98 -3.62 7.90
C ILE A 56 10.81 -4.76 6.88
N LEU A 57 11.23 -4.52 5.64
CA LEU A 57 11.21 -5.47 4.53
C LEU A 57 12.60 -5.51 3.86
N PRO A 58 13.58 -6.25 4.42
CA PRO A 58 14.92 -6.35 3.84
C PRO A 58 14.95 -6.87 2.40
N GLU A 59 13.90 -7.57 1.97
CA GLU A 59 13.80 -8.15 0.63
C GLU A 59 13.62 -7.10 -0.48
N ILE A 60 13.16 -5.86 -0.17
CA ILE A 60 12.89 -4.83 -1.19
C ILE A 60 14.11 -3.98 -1.55
N VAL A 61 15.26 -4.17 -0.90
CA VAL A 61 16.43 -3.28 -1.06
C VAL A 61 17.01 -3.25 -2.47
N THR A 62 16.73 -4.26 -3.28
CA THR A 62 17.15 -4.34 -4.68
C THR A 62 16.20 -3.62 -5.64
N GLU A 63 15.03 -3.20 -5.17
CA GLU A 63 14.02 -2.53 -5.98
C GLU A 63 14.40 -1.06 -6.25
N ASN A 64 14.05 -0.58 -7.44
CA ASN A 64 14.35 0.78 -7.89
C ASN A 64 13.14 1.38 -8.65
N GLY A 65 11.99 1.43 -7.99
CA GLY A 65 10.73 1.88 -8.60
C GLY A 65 9.52 1.19 -7.99
N GLN A 66 8.69 0.58 -8.83
CA GLN A 66 7.51 -0.16 -8.38
C GLN A 66 7.92 -1.45 -7.68
N VAL A 67 7.31 -1.74 -6.53
CA VAL A 67 7.49 -2.98 -5.77
C VAL A 67 6.23 -3.82 -5.91
N ASN A 68 6.38 -5.07 -6.36
CA ASN A 68 5.28 -6.04 -6.37
C ASN A 68 5.29 -6.79 -5.04
N LEU A 69 4.51 -6.31 -4.08
CA LEU A 69 4.43 -6.93 -2.76
C LEU A 69 3.78 -8.31 -2.84
N THR A 70 4.35 -9.28 -2.13
CA THR A 70 3.72 -10.58 -1.89
C THR A 70 2.75 -10.51 -0.71
N SER A 71 1.87 -11.51 -0.57
CA SER A 71 0.99 -11.63 0.60
C SER A 71 1.75 -11.66 1.93
N GLU A 72 2.89 -12.35 1.97
CA GLU A 72 3.76 -12.41 3.14
C GLU A 72 4.36 -11.03 3.48
N GLN A 73 4.78 -10.27 2.47
CA GLN A 73 5.29 -8.91 2.69
C GLN A 73 4.20 -7.97 3.18
N VAL A 74 2.98 -8.06 2.63
CA VAL A 74 1.82 -7.29 3.13
C VAL A 74 1.53 -7.65 4.59
N GLN A 75 1.60 -8.93 4.96
CA GLN A 75 1.42 -9.36 6.35
C GLN A 75 2.48 -8.75 7.27
N LYS A 76 3.77 -8.78 6.90
CA LYS A 76 4.85 -8.15 7.68
C LYS A 76 4.61 -6.65 7.89
N LEU A 77 4.11 -5.95 6.87
CA LEU A 77 3.76 -4.53 6.99
C LEU A 77 2.60 -4.32 7.96
N ASN A 78 1.54 -5.12 7.87
CA ASN A 78 0.39 -5.00 8.79
C ASN A 78 0.76 -5.34 10.23
N ASP A 79 1.62 -6.34 10.45
CA ASP A 79 2.15 -6.67 11.78
C ASP A 79 2.95 -5.49 12.34
N TYR A 80 3.82 -4.88 11.52
CA TYR A 80 4.57 -3.68 11.91
C TYR A 80 3.64 -2.52 12.27
N LEU A 81 2.65 -2.22 11.41
CA LEU A 81 1.67 -1.17 11.63
C LEU A 81 0.91 -1.38 12.95
N THR A 82 0.38 -2.58 13.17
CA THR A 82 -0.42 -2.92 14.35
C THR A 82 0.41 -2.81 15.64
N ASN A 83 1.66 -3.29 15.62
CA ASN A 83 2.57 -3.21 16.76
C ASN A 83 2.92 -1.77 17.16
N HIS A 84 2.84 -0.83 16.21
CA HIS A 84 3.08 0.59 16.44
C HIS A 84 1.78 1.40 16.55
N GLY A 85 0.62 0.75 16.70
CA GLY A 85 -0.66 1.42 16.97
C GLY A 85 -1.37 2.00 15.74
N PHE A 86 -0.93 1.64 14.52
CA PHE A 86 -1.68 1.90 13.30
C PHE A 86 -2.73 0.79 13.03
N PRO A 87 -3.69 1.02 12.12
CA PRO A 87 -4.78 0.06 11.87
C PRO A 87 -4.38 -1.29 11.28
N GLY A 88 -3.24 -1.39 10.57
CA GLY A 88 -2.85 -2.62 9.86
C GLY A 88 -3.81 -3.01 8.74
N ASP A 89 -4.21 -2.03 7.92
CA ASP A 89 -5.29 -2.13 6.92
C ASP A 89 -4.78 -2.26 5.48
N VAL A 90 -3.53 -2.70 5.27
CA VAL A 90 -2.99 -2.94 3.92
C VAL A 90 -3.55 -4.24 3.38
N GLU A 91 -4.35 -4.16 2.31
CA GLU A 91 -4.96 -5.33 1.68
C GLU A 91 -4.13 -5.83 0.49
N PHE A 92 -3.85 -7.14 0.47
CA PHE A 92 -3.28 -7.80 -0.69
C PHE A 92 -4.40 -8.19 -1.67
N ASP A 93 -4.33 -7.69 -2.90
CA ASP A 93 -5.29 -8.02 -3.96
C ASP A 93 -4.74 -9.17 -4.81
N ASP A 94 -5.14 -10.39 -4.47
CA ASP A 94 -4.76 -11.62 -5.17
C ASP A 94 -5.71 -11.98 -6.33
N GLN A 95 -6.73 -11.15 -6.58
CA GLN A 95 -7.78 -11.54 -7.51
C GLN A 95 -7.30 -11.42 -8.96
N PRO A 96 -7.42 -12.50 -9.75
CA PRO A 96 -7.05 -12.47 -11.17
C PRO A 96 -7.91 -11.44 -11.91
N LYS A 97 -7.24 -10.47 -12.56
CA LYS A 97 -7.93 -9.42 -13.33
C LYS A 97 -8.39 -9.87 -14.71
N PHE A 98 -7.79 -10.96 -15.22
CA PHE A 98 -8.19 -11.62 -16.46
C PHE A 98 -8.92 -12.91 -16.13
N VAL A 99 -10.21 -12.96 -16.49
CA VAL A 99 -11.10 -14.10 -16.24
C VAL A 99 -11.78 -14.53 -17.54
N VAL A 100 -12.23 -15.78 -17.58
CA VAL A 100 -13.02 -16.31 -18.71
C VAL A 100 -14.49 -15.99 -18.44
N GLY A 101 -15.10 -15.19 -19.32
CA GLY A 101 -16.53 -14.88 -19.28
C GLY A 101 -17.32 -15.75 -20.25
N TYR A 102 -18.53 -16.17 -19.86
CA TYR A 102 -19.52 -16.80 -20.73
C TYR A 102 -20.59 -15.78 -21.08
N VAL A 103 -20.85 -15.58 -22.38
CA VAL A 103 -21.91 -14.69 -22.84
C VAL A 103 -23.22 -15.46 -22.85
N GLU A 104 -24.08 -15.22 -21.86
CA GLU A 104 -25.36 -15.92 -21.70
C GLU A 104 -26.41 -15.47 -22.71
N SER A 105 -26.42 -14.19 -23.08
CA SER A 105 -27.37 -13.62 -24.03
C SER A 105 -26.76 -12.42 -24.77
N LEU A 106 -27.27 -12.15 -25.97
CA LEU A 106 -26.87 -11.02 -26.81
C LEU A 106 -28.13 -10.42 -27.44
N GLU A 107 -28.27 -9.09 -27.34
CA GLU A 107 -29.36 -8.31 -27.93
C GLU A 107 -28.78 -7.20 -28.83
N ASP A 108 -29.57 -6.72 -29.79
CA ASP A 108 -29.20 -5.56 -30.61
C ASP A 108 -29.06 -4.31 -29.72
N HIS A 109 -28.12 -3.42 -30.08
CA HIS A 109 -27.80 -2.21 -29.32
C HIS A 109 -28.92 -1.15 -29.35
#